data_AF-A0AAN0NC63-F1
#
_entry.id   AF-A0AAN0NC63-F1
#
_cell.length_a   1.000
_cell.length_b   1.000
_cell.length_c   1.000
_cell.angle_alpha   90.00
_cell.angle_beta   90.00
_cell.angle_gamma   90.00
#
_symmetry.space_group_name_H-M   'P 1'
#
loop_
_entity.id
_entity.type
_entity.pdbx_description
1 polymer ?
#
loop_
_entity_poly.entity_id
_entity_poly.type
_entity_poly.pdbx_seq_one_letter_code
_entity_poly.pdbx_strand_id
1 'polypeptide(L)' 'MLVQRALSDTQIDFEENILYNVIEEFDSAYKCSLQIQEYIENRLKKKLNPQELVYPTIHLNRLEMMNKGK' A
#
# COMPACT_ATOMS: atom_id res chain seq x y z
N MET A 1 -10.94 -0.85 5.59
CA MET A 1 -9.55 -1.33 5.80
C MET A 1 -9.04 -2.03 4.55
N LEU A 2 -7.72 -2.10 4.31
CA LEU A 2 -7.13 -2.70 3.09
C LEU A 2 -7.66 -4.11 2.81
N VAL A 3 -7.64 -5.00 3.81
CA VAL A 3 -8.10 -6.40 3.66
C VAL A 3 -9.59 -6.49 3.29
N GLN A 4 -10.44 -5.61 3.85
CA GLN A 4 -11.85 -5.58 3.48
C GLN A 4 -12.04 -5.21 2.00
N ARG A 5 -11.26 -4.24 1.50
CA ARG A 5 -11.32 -3.83 0.09
C ARG A 5 -10.78 -4.92 -0.83
N ALA A 6 -9.68 -5.57 -0.45
CA ALA A 6 -9.10 -6.71 -1.17
C ALA A 6 -10.09 -7.88 -1.36
N LEU A 7 -10.96 -8.11 -0.38
CA LEU A 7 -12.00 -9.14 -0.41
C LEU A 7 -13.26 -8.72 -1.18
N SER A 8 -13.49 -7.41 -1.30
CA SER A 8 -14.61 -6.85 -2.07
C SER A 8 -14.24 -6.70 -3.54
N ASP A 9 -15.25 -6.46 -4.39
CA ASP A 9 -15.02 -6.05 -5.78
C ASP A 9 -14.90 -4.50 -5.92
N THR A 10 -14.68 -3.80 -4.81
CA THR A 10 -14.46 -2.35 -4.77
C THR A 10 -13.01 -2.05 -4.36
N GLN A 11 -12.21 -1.61 -5.32
CA GLN A 11 -10.87 -1.09 -5.06
C GLN A 11 -10.87 0.42 -5.23
N ILE A 12 -9.98 1.07 -4.50
CA ILE A 12 -9.72 2.49 -4.63
C ILE A 12 -9.15 2.79 -6.02
N ASP A 13 -9.61 3.88 -6.59
CA ASP A 13 -9.03 4.49 -7.77
C ASP A 13 -8.95 6.01 -7.54
N PHE A 14 -7.73 6.53 -7.39
CA PHE A 14 -7.46 7.95 -7.16
C PHE A 14 -6.58 8.48 -8.29
N GLU A 15 -6.45 9.80 -8.39
CA GLU A 15 -5.61 10.45 -9.40
C GLU A 15 -4.16 9.93 -9.42
N GLU A 16 -3.63 9.66 -10.62
CA GLU A 16 -2.28 9.11 -10.82
C GLU A 16 -1.17 9.95 -10.16
N ASN A 17 -1.37 11.26 -10.05
CA ASN A 17 -0.47 12.22 -9.42
C ASN A 17 -0.11 11.81 -7.97
N ILE A 18 -1.10 11.29 -7.24
CA ILE A 18 -0.96 10.89 -5.83
C ILE A 18 -0.11 9.63 -5.72
N LEU A 19 -0.31 8.68 -6.63
CA LEU A 19 0.46 7.43 -6.65
C LEU A 19 1.94 7.72 -6.90
N TYR A 20 2.26 8.56 -7.88
CA TYR A 20 3.64 8.92 -8.21
C TYR A 20 4.37 9.54 -7.01
N ASN A 21 3.79 10.56 -6.38
CA ASN A 21 4.40 11.25 -5.25
C ASN A 21 4.66 10.30 -4.07
N VAL A 22 3.72 9.39 -3.79
CA VAL A 22 3.85 8.42 -2.69
C VAL A 22 4.94 7.39 -2.95
N ILE A 23 5.09 6.93 -4.20
CA ILE A 23 6.15 6.00 -4.56
C ILE A 23 7.53 6.66 -4.44
N GLU A 24 7.68 7.90 -4.92
CA GLU A 24 8.96 8.61 -4.86
C GLU A 24 9.35 9.01 -3.43
N GLU A 25 8.43 9.56 -2.65
CA GLU A 25 8.74 10.06 -1.30
C GLU A 25 8.93 8.93 -0.28
N PHE A 26 8.21 7.81 -0.42
CA PHE A 26 8.15 6.75 0.59
C PHE A 26 8.65 5.39 0.06
N ASP A 27 9.75 5.39 -0.70
CA ASP A 27 10.30 4.20 -1.38
C ASP A 27 10.46 2.96 -0.47
N SER A 28 10.99 3.12 0.76
CA SER A 28 11.14 2.01 1.72
C SER A 28 9.79 1.37 2.06
N ALA A 29 8.83 2.21 2.43
CA ALA A 29 7.48 1.79 2.77
C ALA A 29 6.75 1.21 1.56
N TYR A 30 6.98 1.73 0.36
CA TYR A 30 6.39 1.22 -0.88
C TYR A 30 6.90 -0.18 -1.22
N LYS A 31 8.22 -0.42 -1.09
CA LYS A 31 8.81 -1.76 -1.25
C LYS A 31 8.21 -2.78 -0.28
N CYS A 32 7.97 -2.37 0.96
CA CYS A 32 7.27 -3.22 1.92
C CYS A 32 5.79 -3.44 1.54
N SER A 33 5.09 -2.43 1.03
CA SER A 33 3.72 -2.58 0.50
C SER A 33 3.63 -3.58 -0.65
N LEU A 34 4.64 -3.65 -1.53
CA LEU A 34 4.70 -4.65 -2.60
C LEU A 34 4.81 -6.08 -2.06
N GLN A 35 5.59 -6.29 -0.98
CA GLN A 35 5.66 -7.60 -0.32
C GLN A 35 4.33 -7.99 0.32
N ILE A 36 3.61 -7.02 0.90
CA ILE A 36 2.26 -7.24 1.44
C ILE A 36 1.28 -7.59 0.32
N GLN A 37 1.37 -6.91 -0.83
CA GLN A 37 0.56 -7.24 -2.01
C GLN A 37 0.79 -8.68 -2.45
N GLU A 38 2.04 -9.10 -2.61
CA GLU A 38 2.38 -10.47 -3.00
C GLU A 38 1.79 -11.49 -2.02
N TYR A 39 1.87 -11.21 -0.72
CA TYR A 39 1.26 -12.05 0.31
C TYR A 39 -0.27 -12.14 0.17
N ILE A 40 -0.95 -11.00 -0.03
CA ILE A 40 -2.40 -10.93 -0.22
C ILE A 40 -2.81 -11.70 -1.48
N GLU A 41 -2.09 -11.51 -2.59
CA GLU A 41 -2.34 -12.21 -3.84
C GLU A 41 -2.21 -13.72 -3.68
N ASN A 42 -1.15 -14.17 -3.01
CA ASN A 42 -0.92 -15.59 -2.80
C ASN A 42 -1.96 -16.22 -1.87
N ARG A 43 -2.35 -15.53 -0.80
CA ARG A 43 -3.23 -16.06 0.25
C ARG A 43 -4.72 -15.91 -0.07
N LEU A 44 -5.13 -14.78 -0.65
CA LEU A 44 -6.54 -14.46 -0.91
C LEU A 44 -6.93 -14.63 -2.38
N LYS A 45 -5.97 -14.90 -3.28
CA LYS A 45 -6.19 -15.00 -4.73
C LYS A 45 -6.85 -13.74 -5.31
N LYS A 46 -6.53 -12.58 -4.72
CA LYS A 46 -7.05 -11.25 -5.10
C LYS A 46 -5.88 -10.33 -5.41
N LYS A 47 -5.89 -9.74 -6.61
CA LYS A 47 -4.89 -8.78 -7.08
C LYS A 47 -5.29 -7.36 -6.70
N LEU A 48 -4.40 -6.67 -6.01
CA LEU A 48 -4.55 -5.25 -5.71
C LEU A 48 -4.11 -4.41 -6.91
N ASN A 49 -4.84 -3.33 -7.18
CA ASN A 49 -4.38 -2.32 -8.12
C ASN A 49 -3.27 -1.46 -7.47
N PRO A 50 -2.46 -0.75 -8.28
CA PRO A 50 -1.40 0.11 -7.75
C PRO A 50 -1.90 1.18 -6.77
N GLN A 51 -3.10 1.72 -6.97
CA GLN A 51 -3.71 2.75 -6.14
C GLN A 51 -4.00 2.25 -4.71
N GLU A 52 -4.35 0.97 -4.53
CA GLU A 52 -4.52 0.36 -3.22
C GLU A 52 -3.21 0.31 -2.42
N LEU A 53 -2.05 0.36 -3.08
CA LEU A 53 -0.74 0.38 -2.42
C LEU A 53 -0.41 1.73 -1.77
N VAL A 54 -1.08 2.81 -2.18
CA VAL A 54 -0.91 4.14 -1.56
C VAL A 54 -1.24 4.09 -0.06
N TYR A 55 -2.34 3.42 0.28
CA TYR A 55 -2.81 3.31 1.66
C TYR A 55 -1.81 2.61 2.61
N PRO A 56 -1.36 1.36 2.36
CA PRO A 56 -0.37 0.71 3.21
C PRO A 56 0.98 1.45 3.19
N THR A 57 1.37 2.05 2.06
CA THR A 57 2.64 2.80 1.97
C THR A 57 2.66 3.99 2.93
N ILE A 58 1.61 4.80 2.95
CA ILE A 58 1.51 5.93 3.89
C ILE A 58 1.53 5.43 5.36
N HIS A 59 0.85 4.33 5.67
CA HIS A 59 0.81 3.81 7.05
C HIS A 59 2.14 3.21 7.49
N LEU A 60 2.82 2.48 6.61
CA LEU A 60 4.15 1.95 6.88
C LEU A 60 5.16 3.06 7.08
N ASN A 61 5.15 4.09 6.23
CA ASN A 61 6.02 5.25 6.39
C ASN A 61 5.79 5.95 7.74
N ARG A 62 4.53 6.12 8.17
CA ARG A 62 4.22 6.67 9.52
C ARG A 62 4.86 5.82 10.64
N LEU A 63 4.81 4.50 10.53
CA LEU A 63 5.43 3.60 11.51
C LEU A 63 6.96 3.69 11.48
N GLU A 64 7.57 3.75 10.28
CA GLU A 64 9.01 3.96 10.12
C GLU A 64 9.46 5.27 10.78
N MET A 65 8.73 6.36 10.55
CA MET A 65 9.00 7.66 11.17
C MET A 65 8.88 7.63 12.69
N MET A 66 7.86 6.97 13.24
CA MET A 66 7.70 6.79 14.69
C MET A 66 8.86 5.99 15.31
N ASN A 67 9.43 5.04 14.57
CA ASN A 67 10.54 4.22 15.05
C ASN A 67 11.91 4.92 14.94
N LYS A 68 12.09 5.84 13.99
CA LYS A 68 13.32 6.66 13.87
C LYS A 68 13.49 7.71 14.98
N GLY A 69 12.40 8.06 15.68
CA GLY A 69 12.41 9.00 16.80
C GLY A 69 12.67 8.36 18.18
N LYS A 70 13.00 7.07 18.23
CA LYS A 70 13.42 6.34 19.43
C LYS A 70 14.90 5.97 19.34
#